data_AF-U6D4W8-F1
#
_entry.id   AF-U6D4W8-F1
#
_cell.length_a   1.000
_cell.length_b   1.000
_cell.length_c   1.000
_cell.angle_alpha   90.00
_cell.angle_beta   90.00
_cell.angle_gamma   90.00
#
_symmetry.space_group_name_H-M   'P 1'
#
loop_
_entity.id
_entity.type
_entity.pdbx_description
1 polymer ?
#
loop_
_entity_poly.entity_id
_entity_poly.type
_entity_poly.pdbx_seq_one_letter_code
_entity_poly.pdbx_strand_id
1 'polypeptide(L)'
;DEEDDEEVPGAQDLVDFSPVYRCLHIYSVLGARETFENYYRKQRRKQARLVLQPPSNMHETLDGYRKYFNQIVGFFVVEDHILHTTQGLVNRAYIDELWEMALSKTIAALRTHSSYCSDPNLVLDLKNLIVLFADTLQVYGFPVNQLFDMLLEIRDQYSETLLKKWSGIFRNILDSDNYSPIPVTSEDMYKKVVGQFPFQDTELEKQPFPKKFPFSEFVPKVYNQIKEFIYACLKFSEDLHLSSTEVDDMIRKSTNLLLTRTLSNSLQNVIKRKNIGLTELVQIIINTTHLEKSCKYLEEFITNITNVLPETVHTTKLYGTTTFKDARHAAEEEIYTNLNQKIDQFLQLADYDWMTGDLGNKASDYLVDLIAFLRSTFAVFTHLPGKVAQTACMSACKHLATSLMQLLLEAEVRQLTLGALQQFNLDVRECEQFARSGPVPGFQEDTLQLAFIDLRQLLDLFIQWDWSTYLADYGQPNCKYLRVNPVTALTLLEKMRDTSRKNNMFAQFRKNERDKQKLIDTVAKQLRGLISSHHS
;
A
#
# COMPACT_ATOMS: atom_id res chain seq x y z
N ASP A 1 -28.61 -44.19 -18.94
CA ASP A 1 -27.54 -44.05 -19.93
C ASP A 1 -26.34 -44.76 -19.35
N GLU A 2 -26.26 -46.06 -19.65
CA GLU A 2 -25.08 -46.88 -19.43
C GLU A 2 -24.04 -46.33 -20.40
N GLU A 3 -23.08 -45.56 -19.88
CA GLU A 3 -21.89 -45.21 -20.64
C GLU A 3 -21.17 -46.53 -20.93
N ASP A 4 -20.98 -46.85 -22.22
CA ASP A 4 -20.12 -47.92 -22.67
C ASP A 4 -18.75 -47.75 -21.97
N ASP A 5 -18.47 -48.61 -20.99
CA ASP A 5 -17.12 -48.89 -20.51
C ASP A 5 -16.35 -49.50 -21.70
N GLU A 6 -15.91 -48.66 -22.65
CA GLU A 6 -14.88 -49.06 -23.62
C GLU A 6 -13.66 -49.48 -22.78
N GLU A 7 -13.41 -50.79 -22.67
CA GLU A 7 -12.22 -51.34 -22.02
C GLU A 7 -10.99 -50.62 -22.58
N VAL A 8 -10.36 -49.79 -21.74
CA VAL A 8 -9.17 -49.03 -22.13
C VAL A 8 -8.08 -50.05 -22.52
N PRO A 9 -7.56 -50.01 -23.77
CA PRO A 9 -6.63 -51.02 -24.25
C PRO A 9 -5.38 -51.11 -23.38
N GLY A 10 -5.02 -52.33 -22.98
CA GLY A 10 -3.81 -52.59 -22.20
C GLY A 10 -2.54 -52.46 -23.05
N ALA A 11 -1.38 -52.42 -22.41
CA ALA A 11 -0.09 -52.35 -23.12
C ALA A 11 0.08 -53.48 -24.16
N GLN A 12 -0.44 -54.67 -23.86
CA GLN A 12 -0.42 -55.85 -24.71
C GLN A 12 -1.27 -55.71 -25.99
N ASP A 13 -2.28 -54.84 -25.97
CA ASP A 13 -3.16 -54.59 -27.11
C ASP A 13 -2.57 -53.52 -28.05
N LEU A 14 -1.64 -52.71 -27.54
CA LEU A 14 -1.01 -51.59 -28.25
C LEU A 14 0.40 -51.90 -28.78
N VAL A 15 1.10 -52.89 -28.20
CA VAL A 15 2.50 -53.19 -28.52
C VAL A 15 2.68 -54.69 -28.77
N ASP A 16 3.31 -55.05 -29.89
CA ASP A 16 3.71 -56.44 -30.16
C ASP A 16 4.98 -56.82 -29.37
N PHE A 17 4.79 -57.57 -28.28
CA PHE A 17 5.87 -58.11 -27.46
C PHE A 17 6.49 -59.40 -27.99
N SER A 18 5.91 -60.02 -29.02
CA SER A 18 6.37 -61.31 -29.59
C SER A 18 7.85 -61.33 -29.95
N PRO A 19 8.45 -60.27 -30.54
CA PRO A 19 9.87 -60.27 -30.88
C PRO A 19 10.77 -60.40 -29.64
N VAL A 20 10.39 -59.79 -28.51
CA VAL A 20 11.16 -59.85 -27.26
C VAL A 20 11.06 -61.25 -26.66
N TYR A 21 9.86 -61.82 -26.59
CA TYR A 21 9.65 -63.17 -26.06
C TYR A 21 10.37 -64.25 -26.89
N ARG A 22 10.33 -64.13 -28.22
CA ARG A 22 11.05 -65.04 -29.12
C ARG A 22 12.56 -64.97 -28.91
N CYS A 23 13.12 -63.76 -28.84
CA CYS A 23 14.54 -63.58 -28.56
C CYS A 23 14.91 -64.16 -27.18
N LEU A 24 14.13 -63.87 -26.14
CA LEU A 24 14.36 -64.40 -24.79
C LEU A 24 14.35 -65.94 -24.77
N HIS A 25 13.39 -66.56 -25.46
CA HIS A 25 13.30 -68.01 -25.57
C HIS A 25 14.52 -68.62 -26.31
N ILE A 26 14.86 -68.09 -27.49
CA ILE A 26 15.99 -68.57 -28.30
C ILE A 26 17.29 -68.51 -27.50
N TYR A 27 17.60 -67.36 -26.89
CA TYR A 27 18.83 -67.20 -26.11
C TYR A 27 18.85 -68.05 -24.84
N SER A 28 17.69 -68.33 -24.24
CA SER A 28 17.58 -69.25 -23.11
C SER A 28 17.89 -70.70 -23.51
N VAL A 29 17.34 -71.17 -24.64
CA VAL A 29 17.60 -72.53 -25.16
C VAL A 29 19.07 -72.70 -25.57
N LEU A 30 19.71 -71.65 -26.09
CA LEU A 30 21.12 -71.65 -26.47
C LEU A 30 22.10 -71.51 -25.29
N GLY A 31 21.62 -71.39 -24.05
CA GLY A 31 22.47 -71.17 -22.87
C GLY A 31 23.15 -69.80 -22.81
N ALA A 32 22.71 -68.84 -23.64
CA ALA A 32 23.29 -67.50 -23.77
C ALA A 32 22.40 -66.40 -23.19
N ARG A 33 21.50 -66.77 -22.25
CA ARG A 33 20.46 -65.90 -21.70
C ARG A 33 20.99 -64.56 -21.16
N GLU A 34 22.05 -64.60 -20.35
CA GLU A 34 22.67 -63.40 -19.75
C GLU A 34 23.15 -62.39 -20.82
N THR A 35 23.58 -62.89 -21.99
CA THR A 35 24.00 -62.02 -23.11
C THR A 35 22.82 -61.21 -23.64
N PHE A 36 21.65 -61.83 -23.78
CA PHE A 36 20.45 -61.14 -24.24
C PHE A 36 19.91 -60.18 -23.18
N GLU A 37 19.93 -60.56 -21.89
CA GLU A 37 19.53 -59.68 -20.79
C GLU A 37 20.37 -58.39 -20.77
N ASN A 38 21.70 -58.53 -20.85
CA ASN A 38 22.61 -57.39 -20.93
C ASN A 38 22.39 -56.54 -22.19
N TYR A 39 22.15 -57.17 -23.34
CA TYR A 39 21.83 -56.47 -24.57
C TYR A 39 20.53 -55.66 -24.46
N TYR A 40 19.44 -56.30 -24.02
CA TYR A 40 18.13 -55.69 -23.87
C TYR A 40 18.21 -54.49 -22.92
N ARG A 41 18.74 -54.69 -21.70
CA ARG A 41 18.88 -53.64 -20.68
C ARG A 41 19.71 -52.46 -21.17
N LYS A 42 20.79 -52.72 -21.93
CA LYS A 42 21.64 -51.68 -22.53
C LYS A 42 20.92 -50.88 -23.60
N GLN A 43 20.13 -51.53 -24.46
CA GLN A 43 19.34 -50.83 -25.49
C GLN A 43 18.19 -50.02 -24.89
N ARG A 44 17.46 -50.59 -23.93
CA ARG A 44 16.37 -49.89 -23.25
C ARG A 44 16.85 -48.69 -22.45
N ARG A 45 18.03 -48.75 -21.81
CA ARG A 45 18.69 -47.57 -21.21
C ARG A 45 18.99 -46.46 -22.23
N LYS A 46 19.39 -46.81 -23.46
CA LYS A 46 19.60 -45.80 -24.52
C LYS A 46 18.28 -45.18 -24.96
N GLN A 47 17.23 -45.98 -25.11
CA GLN A 47 15.90 -45.50 -25.47
C GLN A 47 15.30 -44.61 -24.38
N ALA A 48 15.42 -45.00 -23.10
CA ALA A 48 15.02 -44.16 -21.97
C ALA A 48 15.67 -42.77 -22.04
N ARG A 49 16.97 -42.70 -22.35
CA ARG A 49 17.67 -41.40 -22.49
C ARG A 49 17.13 -40.53 -23.60
N LEU A 50 16.55 -41.09 -24.66
CA LEU A 50 15.92 -40.34 -25.76
C LEU A 50 14.52 -39.85 -25.35
N VAL A 51 13.72 -40.73 -24.74
CA VAL A 51 12.39 -40.41 -24.20
C VAL A 51 12.44 -39.28 -23.18
N LEU A 52 13.51 -39.23 -22.37
CA LEU A 52 13.68 -38.24 -21.32
C LEU A 52 14.18 -36.88 -21.83
N GLN A 53 14.45 -36.70 -23.13
CA GLN A 53 14.85 -35.41 -23.68
C GLN A 53 13.61 -34.51 -23.86
N PRO A 54 13.51 -33.39 -23.13
CA PRO A 54 12.38 -32.48 -23.28
C PRO A 54 12.43 -31.78 -24.66
N PRO A 55 11.27 -31.53 -25.30
CA PRO A 55 11.19 -30.64 -26.46
C PRO A 55 11.70 -29.24 -26.13
N SER A 56 12.40 -28.57 -27.05
CA SER A 56 12.95 -27.23 -26.83
C SER A 56 11.88 -26.19 -26.47
N ASN A 57 10.69 -26.30 -27.07
CA ASN A 57 9.53 -25.43 -26.86
C ASN A 57 8.51 -25.99 -25.85
N MET A 58 8.90 -26.94 -24.99
CA MET A 58 7.99 -27.56 -24.02
C MET A 58 7.29 -26.54 -23.10
N HIS A 59 7.98 -25.45 -22.75
CA HIS A 59 7.48 -24.40 -21.86
C HIS A 59 6.44 -23.45 -22.48
N GLU A 60 6.23 -23.50 -23.80
CA GLU A 60 5.33 -22.58 -24.50
C GLU A 60 3.86 -23.02 -24.42
N THR A 61 3.60 -24.33 -24.32
CA THR A 61 2.25 -24.89 -24.37
C THR A 61 2.09 -26.10 -23.45
N LEU A 62 0.87 -26.30 -22.93
CA LEU A 62 0.52 -27.50 -22.15
C LEU A 62 0.69 -28.80 -22.94
N ASP A 63 0.46 -28.77 -24.27
CA ASP A 63 0.62 -29.93 -25.15
C ASP A 63 2.07 -30.41 -25.21
N GLY A 64 3.04 -29.49 -25.13
CA GLY A 64 4.46 -29.82 -25.02
C GLY A 64 4.76 -30.68 -23.79
N TYR A 65 4.27 -30.26 -22.62
CA TYR A 65 4.40 -31.03 -21.38
C TYR A 65 3.66 -32.37 -21.45
N ARG A 66 2.44 -32.38 -22.03
CA ARG A 66 1.62 -33.59 -22.16
C ARG A 66 2.34 -34.65 -23.00
N LYS A 67 2.88 -34.26 -24.14
CA LYS A 67 3.66 -35.17 -25.01
C LYS A 67 4.88 -35.72 -24.28
N TYR A 68 5.60 -34.86 -23.56
CA TYR A 68 6.78 -35.28 -22.79
C TYR A 68 6.43 -36.32 -21.72
N PHE A 69 5.41 -36.07 -20.90
CA PHE A 69 4.97 -37.01 -19.87
C PHE A 69 4.41 -38.31 -20.45
N ASN A 70 3.59 -38.24 -21.51
CA ASN A 70 3.04 -39.42 -22.16
C ASN A 70 4.13 -40.34 -22.72
N GLN A 71 5.22 -39.78 -23.25
CA GLN A 71 6.36 -40.58 -23.71
C GLN A 71 7.04 -41.33 -22.55
N ILE A 72 7.20 -40.66 -21.40
CA ILE A 72 7.79 -41.28 -20.20
C ILE A 72 6.86 -42.38 -19.67
N VAL A 73 5.57 -42.09 -19.48
CA VAL A 73 4.57 -43.08 -19.03
C VAL A 73 4.56 -44.28 -19.98
N GLY A 74 4.43 -44.06 -21.29
CA GLY A 74 4.41 -45.14 -22.27
C GLY A 74 5.67 -46.02 -22.21
N PHE A 75 6.85 -45.43 -21.98
CA PHE A 75 8.07 -46.20 -21.80
C PHE A 75 8.01 -47.10 -20.55
N PHE A 76 7.59 -46.57 -19.41
CA PHE A 76 7.54 -47.33 -18.15
C PHE A 76 6.41 -48.35 -18.09
N VAL A 77 5.27 -48.09 -18.73
CA VAL A 77 4.17 -49.07 -18.89
C VAL A 77 4.65 -50.30 -19.69
N VAL A 78 5.43 -50.08 -20.75
CA VAL A 78 6.04 -51.17 -21.53
C VAL A 78 7.06 -51.95 -20.70
N GLU A 79 7.89 -51.27 -19.92
CA GLU A 79 8.87 -51.95 -19.04
C GLU A 79 8.21 -52.72 -17.90
N ASP A 80 7.12 -52.20 -17.33
CA ASP A 80 6.34 -52.88 -16.30
C ASP A 80 5.65 -54.15 -16.85
N HIS A 81 5.11 -54.08 -18.07
CA HIS A 81 4.57 -55.27 -18.73
C HIS A 81 5.65 -56.34 -18.94
N ILE A 82 6.86 -55.96 -19.35
CA ILE A 82 8.00 -56.89 -19.49
C ILE A 82 8.40 -57.48 -18.13
N LEU A 83 8.41 -56.68 -17.06
CA LEU A 83 8.71 -57.16 -15.70
C LEU A 83 7.76 -58.28 -15.27
N HIS A 84 6.46 -58.13 -15.56
CA HIS A 84 5.44 -59.10 -15.16
C HIS A 84 5.33 -60.31 -16.10
N THR A 85 5.67 -60.17 -17.38
CA THR A 85 5.51 -61.24 -18.38
C THR A 85 6.78 -62.04 -18.66
N THR A 86 7.95 -61.56 -18.23
CA THR A 86 9.22 -62.25 -18.46
C THR A 86 9.82 -62.77 -17.16
N GLN A 87 10.27 -64.02 -17.15
CA GLN A 87 10.86 -64.64 -15.95
C GLN A 87 12.30 -64.17 -15.72
N GLY A 88 12.53 -62.88 -15.46
CA GLY A 88 13.84 -62.34 -15.03
C GLY A 88 14.64 -61.56 -16.09
N LEU A 89 14.09 -61.31 -17.29
CA LEU A 89 14.73 -60.43 -18.27
C LEU A 89 14.94 -59.02 -17.68
N VAL A 90 13.92 -58.54 -16.98
CA VAL A 90 13.92 -57.33 -16.16
C VAL A 90 13.58 -57.71 -14.72
N ASN A 91 14.18 -57.02 -13.76
CA ASN A 91 13.88 -57.20 -12.33
C ASN A 91 13.56 -55.84 -11.69
N ARG A 92 13.00 -55.88 -10.49
CA ARG A 92 12.57 -54.66 -9.79
C ARG A 92 13.72 -53.67 -9.57
N ALA A 93 14.90 -54.16 -9.16
CA ALA A 93 16.08 -53.32 -8.96
C ALA A 93 16.52 -52.57 -10.23
N TYR A 94 16.45 -53.20 -11.42
CA TYR A 94 16.74 -52.54 -12.69
C TYR A 94 15.72 -51.45 -13.02
N ILE A 95 14.44 -51.74 -12.80
CA ILE A 95 13.35 -50.78 -13.03
C ILE A 95 13.49 -49.58 -12.09
N ASP A 96 13.80 -49.81 -10.82
CA ASP A 96 14.00 -48.75 -9.83
C ASP A 96 15.20 -47.86 -10.21
N GLU A 97 16.35 -48.43 -10.63
CA GLU A 97 17.52 -47.66 -11.12
C GLU A 97 17.16 -46.83 -12.37
N LEU A 98 16.36 -47.41 -13.28
CA LEU A 98 15.92 -46.73 -14.50
C LEU A 98 14.95 -45.58 -14.18
N TRP A 99 14.05 -45.79 -13.23
CA TRP A 99 13.10 -44.80 -12.74
C TRP A 99 13.81 -43.67 -11.99
N GLU A 100 14.77 -43.94 -11.11
CA GLU A 100 15.54 -42.89 -10.43
C GLU A 100 16.24 -41.94 -11.42
N MET A 101 16.84 -42.51 -12.48
CA MET A 101 17.46 -41.73 -13.56
C MET A 101 16.43 -40.91 -14.34
N ALA A 102 15.25 -41.50 -14.62
CA ALA A 102 14.16 -40.82 -15.30
C ALA A 102 13.57 -39.68 -14.48
N LEU A 103 13.26 -39.93 -13.21
CA LEU A 103 12.74 -38.97 -12.26
C LEU A 103 13.70 -37.80 -12.10
N SER A 104 14.98 -38.06 -11.85
CA SER A 104 16.00 -37.00 -11.73
C SER A 104 16.04 -36.08 -12.96
N LYS A 105 16.00 -36.65 -14.17
CA LYS A 105 15.96 -35.86 -15.41
C LYS A 105 14.65 -35.11 -15.62
N THR A 106 13.53 -35.72 -15.26
CA THR A 106 12.20 -35.12 -15.37
C THR A 106 12.08 -33.93 -14.44
N ILE A 107 12.54 -34.05 -13.19
CA ILE A 107 12.60 -32.94 -12.22
C ILE A 107 13.49 -31.80 -12.76
N ALA A 108 14.67 -32.11 -13.30
CA ALA A 108 15.56 -31.10 -13.87
C ALA A 108 14.93 -30.37 -15.08
N ALA A 109 14.24 -31.11 -15.95
CA ALA A 109 13.50 -30.53 -17.07
C ALA A 109 12.34 -29.65 -16.58
N LEU A 110 11.54 -30.12 -15.61
CA LEU A 110 10.42 -29.36 -15.05
C LEU A 110 10.90 -28.08 -14.40
N ARG A 111 11.92 -28.12 -13.55
CA ARG A 111 12.47 -26.93 -12.90
C ARG A 111 12.97 -25.89 -13.91
N THR A 112 13.61 -26.35 -14.99
CA THR A 112 14.09 -25.47 -16.06
C THR A 112 12.91 -24.84 -16.80
N HIS A 113 11.98 -25.64 -17.30
CA HIS A 113 10.91 -25.17 -18.17
C HIS A 113 9.80 -24.43 -17.43
N SER A 114 9.49 -24.83 -16.19
CA SER A 114 8.52 -24.11 -15.36
C SER A 114 8.98 -22.69 -15.09
N SER A 115 10.28 -22.44 -14.87
CA SER A 115 10.83 -21.11 -14.56
C SER A 115 10.54 -20.03 -15.61
N TYR A 116 10.32 -20.43 -16.87
CA TYR A 116 9.95 -19.53 -17.97
C TYR A 116 8.44 -19.23 -18.05
N CYS A 117 7.61 -20.00 -17.33
CA CYS A 117 6.16 -19.80 -17.31
C CYS A 117 5.83 -18.52 -16.52
N SER A 118 5.15 -17.59 -17.18
CA SER A 118 4.69 -16.32 -16.61
C SER A 118 3.17 -16.16 -16.63
N ASP A 119 2.44 -17.13 -17.19
CA ASP A 119 0.98 -17.19 -17.15
C ASP A 119 0.52 -18.08 -15.99
N PRO A 120 -0.21 -17.54 -14.99
CA PRO A 120 -0.78 -18.33 -13.90
C PRO A 120 -1.64 -19.50 -14.40
N ASN A 121 -2.39 -19.35 -15.49
CA ASN A 121 -3.26 -20.42 -15.99
C ASN A 121 -2.44 -21.61 -16.50
N LEU A 122 -1.40 -21.35 -17.29
CA LEU A 122 -0.48 -22.38 -17.76
C LEU A 122 0.23 -23.11 -16.60
N VAL A 123 0.63 -22.38 -15.56
CA VAL A 123 1.27 -22.99 -14.38
C VAL A 123 0.29 -23.90 -13.62
N LEU A 124 -0.98 -23.49 -13.52
CA LEU A 124 -2.02 -24.31 -12.89
C LEU A 124 -2.34 -25.56 -13.72
N ASP A 125 -2.45 -25.42 -15.04
CA ASP A 125 -2.66 -26.55 -15.94
C ASP A 125 -1.47 -27.52 -15.91
N LEU A 126 -0.25 -27.00 -15.83
CA LEU A 126 0.96 -27.79 -15.63
C LEU A 126 0.93 -28.54 -14.30
N LYS A 127 0.51 -27.89 -13.21
CA LYS A 127 0.34 -28.55 -11.90
C LYS A 127 -0.61 -29.74 -12.02
N ASN A 128 -1.78 -29.56 -12.65
CA ASN A 128 -2.76 -30.64 -12.82
C ASN A 128 -2.21 -31.79 -13.67
N LEU A 129 -1.45 -31.46 -14.71
CA LEU A 129 -0.80 -32.45 -15.55
C LEU A 129 0.30 -33.23 -14.81
N ILE A 130 1.06 -32.59 -13.92
CA ILE A 130 2.07 -33.27 -13.08
C ILE A 130 1.40 -34.20 -12.07
N VAL A 131 0.29 -33.77 -11.44
CA VAL A 131 -0.49 -34.63 -10.54
C VAL A 131 -0.97 -35.87 -11.28
N LEU A 132 -1.61 -35.71 -12.45
CA LEU A 132 -2.05 -36.84 -13.27
C LEU A 132 -0.89 -37.78 -13.65
N PHE A 133 0.26 -37.21 -14.02
CA PHE A 133 1.47 -37.98 -14.32
C PHE A 133 1.97 -38.77 -13.11
N ALA A 134 1.97 -38.17 -11.92
CA ALA A 134 2.36 -38.83 -10.67
C ALA A 134 1.38 -39.95 -10.31
N ASP A 135 0.07 -39.68 -10.30
CA ASP A 135 -0.96 -40.67 -9.97
C ASP A 135 -0.91 -41.87 -10.92
N THR A 136 -0.75 -41.61 -12.22
CA THR A 136 -0.63 -42.67 -13.23
C THR A 136 0.53 -43.61 -12.92
N LEU A 137 1.72 -43.07 -12.61
CA LEU A 137 2.90 -43.88 -12.31
C LEU A 137 2.82 -44.55 -10.94
N GLN A 138 2.15 -43.93 -9.98
CA GLN A 138 1.93 -44.50 -8.65
C GLN A 138 1.09 -45.78 -8.72
N VAL A 139 0.12 -45.87 -9.64
CA VAL A 139 -0.67 -47.10 -9.89
C VAL A 139 0.21 -48.27 -10.32
N TYR A 140 1.29 -48.02 -11.09
CA TYR A 140 2.30 -49.02 -11.46
C TYR A 140 3.36 -49.24 -10.35
N GLY A 141 3.17 -48.65 -9.17
CA GLY A 141 4.03 -48.82 -8.01
C GLY A 141 5.35 -48.06 -8.08
N PHE A 142 5.47 -47.03 -8.92
CA PHE A 142 6.66 -46.17 -8.95
C PHE A 142 6.62 -45.11 -7.82
N PRO A 143 7.75 -44.83 -7.15
CA PRO A 143 7.81 -43.77 -6.14
C PRO A 143 7.75 -42.38 -6.78
N VAL A 144 6.78 -41.56 -6.38
CA VAL A 144 6.48 -40.24 -6.99
C VAL A 144 6.65 -39.05 -6.06
N ASN A 145 7.12 -39.24 -4.83
CA ASN A 145 7.22 -38.17 -3.82
C ASN A 145 8.00 -36.93 -4.30
N GLN A 146 9.08 -37.11 -5.08
CA GLN A 146 9.86 -36.00 -5.62
C GLN A 146 9.07 -35.13 -6.62
N LEU A 147 8.03 -35.67 -7.27
CA LEU A 147 7.13 -34.89 -8.13
C LEU A 147 6.25 -33.97 -7.29
N PHE A 148 5.80 -34.42 -6.13
CA PHE A 148 5.06 -33.57 -5.19
C PHE A 148 5.95 -32.50 -4.55
N ASP A 149 7.21 -32.83 -4.23
CA ASP A 149 8.19 -31.82 -3.80
C ASP A 149 8.39 -30.73 -4.88
N MET A 150 8.46 -31.13 -6.16
CA MET A 150 8.53 -30.20 -7.28
C MET A 150 7.26 -29.35 -7.44
N LEU A 151 6.07 -29.90 -7.18
CA LEU A 151 4.83 -29.13 -7.18
C LEU A 151 4.85 -28.00 -6.12
N LEU A 152 5.46 -28.26 -4.96
CA LEU A 152 5.67 -27.24 -3.94
C LEU A 152 6.67 -26.16 -4.38
N GLU A 153 7.70 -26.49 -5.16
CA GLU A 153 8.58 -25.49 -5.80
C GLU A 153 7.83 -24.65 -6.84
N ILE A 154 7.01 -25.29 -7.69
CA ILE A 154 6.20 -24.60 -8.72
C ILE A 154 5.17 -23.67 -8.07
N ARG A 155 4.63 -24.04 -6.89
CA ARG A 155 3.72 -23.18 -6.10
C ARG A 155 4.33 -21.82 -5.80
N ASP A 156 5.59 -21.79 -5.38
CA ASP A 156 6.24 -20.54 -4.98
C ASP A 156 6.38 -19.61 -6.20
N GLN A 157 6.68 -20.19 -7.37
CA GLN A 157 6.67 -19.48 -8.65
C GLN A 157 5.26 -18.99 -9.04
N TYR A 158 4.24 -19.84 -8.86
CA TYR A 158 2.84 -19.48 -9.11
C TYR A 158 2.42 -18.28 -8.25
N SER A 159 2.76 -18.30 -6.96
CA SER A 159 2.49 -17.23 -6.01
C SER A 159 3.11 -15.89 -6.46
N GLU A 160 4.39 -15.89 -6.86
CA GLU A 160 5.05 -14.68 -7.38
C GLU A 160 4.40 -14.15 -8.67
N THR A 161 3.98 -15.06 -9.56
CA THR A 161 3.30 -14.70 -10.81
C THR A 161 1.91 -14.11 -10.55
N LEU A 162 1.15 -14.67 -9.60
CA LEU A 162 -0.12 -14.10 -9.15
C LEU A 162 0.09 -12.71 -8.55
N LEU A 163 1.06 -12.52 -7.66
CA LEU A 163 1.31 -11.22 -7.03
C LEU A 163 1.63 -10.13 -8.07
N LYS A 164 2.39 -10.47 -9.12
CA LYS A 164 2.65 -9.55 -10.26
C LYS A 164 1.37 -9.18 -11.00
N LYS A 165 0.52 -10.17 -11.33
CA LYS A 165 -0.76 -9.92 -12.01
C LYS A 165 -1.69 -9.05 -11.15
N TRP A 166 -1.77 -9.31 -9.84
CA TRP A 166 -2.62 -8.55 -8.92
C TRP A 166 -2.09 -7.15 -8.65
N SER A 167 -0.78 -6.92 -8.72
CA SER A 167 -0.21 -5.56 -8.74
C SER A 167 -0.78 -4.72 -9.87
N GLY A 168 -0.91 -5.30 -11.07
CA GLY A 168 -1.53 -4.63 -12.21
C GLY A 168 -3.02 -4.36 -11.99
N ILE A 169 -3.75 -5.33 -11.46
CA ILE A 169 -5.19 -5.21 -11.16
C ILE A 169 -5.44 -4.11 -10.13
N PHE A 170 -4.72 -4.10 -9.01
CA PHE A 170 -4.89 -3.07 -7.98
C PHE A 170 -4.56 -1.69 -8.50
N ARG A 171 -3.48 -1.55 -9.28
CA ARG A 171 -3.14 -0.28 -9.91
C ARG A 171 -4.27 0.23 -10.80
N ASN A 172 -4.83 -0.62 -11.66
CA ASN A 172 -5.95 -0.25 -12.52
C ASN A 172 -7.19 0.17 -11.72
N ILE A 173 -7.49 -0.54 -10.62
CA ILE A 173 -8.63 -0.18 -9.75
C ILE A 173 -8.42 1.18 -9.12
N LEU A 174 -7.23 1.44 -8.57
CA LEU A 174 -6.92 2.71 -7.92
C LEU A 174 -6.86 3.86 -8.93
N ASP A 175 -6.33 3.63 -10.12
CA ASP A 175 -6.23 4.66 -11.18
C ASP A 175 -7.57 5.03 -11.80
N SER A 176 -8.52 4.10 -11.80
CA SER A 176 -9.87 4.30 -12.34
C SER A 176 -10.89 4.73 -11.29
N ASP A 177 -10.51 4.80 -10.02
CA ASP A 177 -11.41 5.22 -8.95
C ASP A 177 -11.65 6.73 -9.02
N ASN A 178 -12.88 7.14 -8.70
CA ASN A 178 -13.25 8.55 -8.66
C ASN A 178 -13.10 9.18 -7.28
N TYR A 179 -12.65 8.40 -6.28
CA TYR A 179 -12.45 8.82 -4.89
C TYR A 179 -13.62 9.63 -4.32
N SER A 180 -14.84 9.15 -4.60
CA SER A 180 -16.07 9.75 -4.08
C SER A 180 -17.01 8.72 -3.44
N PRO A 181 -17.81 9.12 -2.43
CA PRO A 181 -18.85 8.29 -1.84
C PRO A 181 -19.79 7.70 -2.90
N ILE A 182 -20.02 6.37 -2.90
CA ILE A 182 -20.88 5.72 -3.89
C ILE A 182 -22.35 6.15 -3.69
N PRO A 183 -22.98 6.87 -4.65
CA PRO A 183 -24.39 7.21 -4.57
C PRO A 183 -25.26 6.02 -5.00
N VAL A 184 -26.33 5.78 -4.26
CA VAL A 184 -27.35 4.78 -4.59
C VAL A 184 -28.73 5.42 -4.64
N THR A 185 -29.40 5.26 -5.77
CA THR A 185 -30.73 5.85 -6.03
C THR A 185 -31.86 4.83 -5.87
N SER A 186 -31.54 3.54 -5.71
CA SER A 186 -32.53 2.46 -5.57
C SER A 186 -32.04 1.36 -4.64
N GLU A 187 -32.99 0.58 -4.13
CA GLU A 187 -32.75 -0.61 -3.31
C GLU A 187 -31.89 -1.65 -4.04
N ASP A 188 -32.07 -1.81 -5.35
CA ASP A 188 -31.29 -2.77 -6.15
C ASP A 188 -29.81 -2.39 -6.23
N MET A 189 -29.50 -1.10 -6.37
CA MET A 189 -28.12 -0.61 -6.33
C MET A 189 -27.50 -0.81 -4.96
N TYR A 190 -28.26 -0.56 -3.88
CA TYR A 190 -27.81 -0.79 -2.51
C TYR A 190 -27.45 -2.27 -2.28
N LYS A 191 -28.35 -3.19 -2.64
CA LYS A 191 -28.13 -4.64 -2.53
C LYS A 191 -26.93 -5.11 -3.34
N LYS A 192 -26.70 -4.53 -4.53
CA LYS A 192 -25.53 -4.85 -5.36
C LYS A 192 -24.21 -4.52 -4.63
N VAL A 193 -24.12 -3.36 -3.98
CA VAL A 193 -22.91 -2.95 -3.25
C VAL A 193 -22.71 -3.81 -1.99
N VAL A 194 -23.78 -4.03 -1.20
CA VAL A 194 -23.71 -4.87 0.01
C VAL A 194 -23.40 -6.33 -0.32
N GLY A 195 -23.85 -6.84 -1.48
CA GLY A 195 -23.49 -8.18 -1.95
C GLY A 195 -22.02 -8.30 -2.35
N GLN A 196 -21.36 -7.20 -2.70
CA GLN A 196 -19.94 -7.17 -3.07
C GLN A 196 -19.02 -6.89 -1.88
N PHE A 197 -19.50 -6.19 -0.86
CA PHE A 197 -18.71 -5.81 0.31
C PHE A 197 -19.54 -5.90 1.59
N PRO A 198 -19.07 -6.63 2.62
CA PRO A 198 -19.81 -6.80 3.87
C PRO A 198 -19.85 -5.48 4.64
N PHE A 199 -20.93 -4.72 4.46
CA PHE A 199 -21.18 -3.46 5.12
C PHE A 199 -22.57 -3.43 5.74
N GLN A 200 -22.64 -3.02 7.01
CA GLN A 200 -23.88 -2.88 7.78
C GLN A 200 -23.86 -1.54 8.49
N ASP A 201 -24.86 -0.71 8.20
CA ASP A 201 -25.04 0.60 8.82
C ASP A 201 -26.54 0.86 9.00
N THR A 202 -26.98 0.79 10.25
CA THR A 202 -28.40 0.94 10.63
C THR A 202 -28.93 2.36 10.43
N GLU A 203 -28.07 3.37 10.41
CA GLU A 203 -28.48 4.74 10.12
C GLU A 203 -28.68 4.92 8.62
N LEU A 204 -27.75 4.40 7.81
CA LEU A 204 -27.86 4.43 6.36
C LEU A 204 -29.09 3.65 5.88
N GLU A 205 -29.39 2.49 6.47
CA GLU A 205 -30.56 1.69 6.13
C GLU A 205 -31.88 2.43 6.34
N LYS A 206 -31.98 3.28 7.38
CA LYS A 206 -33.19 4.04 7.70
C LYS A 206 -33.42 5.27 6.83
N GLN A 207 -32.40 5.78 6.16
CA GLN A 207 -32.55 6.96 5.31
C GLN A 207 -33.48 6.67 4.10
N PRO A 208 -34.09 7.70 3.47
CA PRO A 208 -34.72 7.55 2.16
C PRO A 208 -33.68 7.56 1.03
N PHE A 209 -34.03 7.04 -0.15
CA PHE A 209 -33.20 7.21 -1.35
C PHE A 209 -33.32 8.63 -1.91
N PRO A 210 -32.25 9.21 -2.50
CA PRO A 210 -30.93 8.62 -2.72
C PRO A 210 -30.03 8.65 -1.47
N LYS A 211 -29.28 7.57 -1.24
CA LYS A 211 -28.31 7.43 -0.15
C LYS A 211 -26.89 7.41 -0.69
N LYS A 212 -25.89 7.55 0.18
CA LYS A 212 -24.47 7.44 -0.21
C LYS A 212 -23.73 6.53 0.75
N PHE A 213 -22.99 5.57 0.23
CA PHE A 213 -22.02 4.83 1.03
C PHE A 213 -20.83 5.74 1.36
N PRO A 214 -20.21 5.61 2.54
CA PRO A 214 -19.11 6.48 2.94
C PRO A 214 -17.82 6.23 2.14
N PHE A 215 -17.70 5.08 1.49
CA PHE A 215 -16.53 4.67 0.70
C PHE A 215 -16.78 4.78 -0.81
N SER A 216 -15.70 4.80 -1.59
CA SER A 216 -15.74 4.75 -3.06
C SER A 216 -15.68 3.32 -3.61
N GLU A 217 -15.83 3.17 -4.93
CA GLU A 217 -15.79 1.88 -5.66
C GLU A 217 -14.48 1.11 -5.45
N PHE A 218 -13.39 1.79 -5.08
CA PHE A 218 -12.14 1.19 -4.62
C PHE A 218 -12.39 0.09 -3.58
N VAL A 219 -13.19 0.33 -2.53
CA VAL A 219 -13.37 -0.63 -1.43
C VAL A 219 -13.97 -1.97 -1.89
N PRO A 220 -15.17 -2.03 -2.49
CA PRO A 220 -15.75 -3.30 -2.94
C PRO A 220 -14.91 -3.97 -4.01
N LYS A 221 -14.30 -3.21 -4.93
CA LYS A 221 -13.45 -3.79 -5.98
C LYS A 221 -12.20 -4.44 -5.40
N VAL A 222 -11.48 -3.78 -4.51
CA VAL A 222 -10.27 -4.35 -3.88
C VAL A 222 -10.62 -5.54 -2.98
N TYR A 223 -11.68 -5.44 -2.20
CA TYR A 223 -12.15 -6.57 -1.37
C TYR A 223 -12.45 -7.81 -2.23
N ASN A 224 -13.18 -7.66 -3.33
CA ASN A 224 -13.45 -8.77 -4.25
C ASN A 224 -12.18 -9.33 -4.89
N GLN A 225 -11.23 -8.49 -5.32
CA GLN A 225 -9.98 -8.99 -5.89
C GLN A 225 -9.09 -9.73 -4.88
N ILE A 226 -9.18 -9.39 -3.59
CA ILE A 226 -8.53 -10.19 -2.53
C ILE A 226 -9.22 -11.56 -2.41
N LYS A 227 -10.55 -11.64 -2.47
CA LYS A 227 -11.27 -12.93 -2.50
C LYS A 227 -10.91 -13.77 -3.73
N GLU A 228 -10.84 -13.16 -4.91
CA GLU A 228 -10.40 -13.85 -6.14
C GLU A 228 -8.95 -14.36 -6.03
N PHE A 229 -8.06 -13.61 -5.39
CA PHE A 229 -6.71 -14.09 -5.09
C PHE A 229 -6.72 -15.32 -4.18
N ILE A 230 -7.53 -15.26 -3.11
CA ILE A 230 -7.68 -16.37 -2.15
C ILE A 230 -8.19 -17.63 -2.88
N TYR A 231 -9.19 -17.50 -3.77
CA TYR A 231 -9.66 -18.60 -4.59
C TYR A 231 -8.58 -19.15 -5.53
N ALA A 232 -7.77 -18.29 -6.15
CA ALA A 232 -6.67 -18.74 -6.99
C ALA A 232 -5.61 -19.54 -6.19
N CYS A 233 -5.31 -19.12 -4.96
CA CYS A 233 -4.45 -19.89 -4.06
C CYS A 233 -5.07 -21.24 -3.68
N LEU A 234 -6.37 -21.26 -3.36
CA LEU A 234 -7.09 -22.50 -3.02
C LEU A 234 -7.08 -23.49 -4.19
N LYS A 235 -7.37 -23.02 -5.41
CA LYS A 235 -7.38 -23.85 -6.61
C LYS A 235 -6.03 -24.52 -6.89
N PHE A 236 -4.93 -23.85 -6.55
CA PHE A 236 -3.60 -24.45 -6.70
C PHE A 236 -3.36 -25.57 -5.67
N SER A 237 -3.89 -25.45 -4.45
CA SER A 237 -3.70 -26.44 -3.38
C SER A 237 -4.53 -27.72 -3.52
N GLU A 238 -5.53 -27.74 -4.39
CA GLU A 238 -6.30 -28.95 -4.71
C GLU A 238 -5.36 -30.08 -5.16
N ASP A 239 -5.65 -31.34 -4.82
CA ASP A 239 -4.90 -32.53 -5.26
C ASP A 239 -3.39 -32.58 -4.91
N LEU A 240 -2.90 -31.75 -3.98
CA LEU A 240 -1.51 -31.79 -3.50
C LEU A 240 -1.29 -32.70 -2.28
N HIS A 241 -2.32 -33.49 -1.89
CA HIS A 241 -2.33 -34.30 -0.67
C HIS A 241 -2.02 -33.53 0.64
N LEU A 242 -2.29 -32.22 0.65
CA LEU A 242 -2.13 -31.37 1.82
C LEU A 242 -3.33 -31.53 2.76
N SER A 243 -3.08 -31.43 4.06
CA SER A 243 -4.14 -31.32 5.05
C SER A 243 -4.86 -29.96 4.94
N SER A 244 -6.12 -29.90 5.35
CA SER A 244 -6.89 -28.64 5.38
C SER A 244 -6.19 -27.53 6.17
N THR A 245 -5.47 -27.90 7.23
CA THR A 245 -4.67 -26.97 8.04
C THR A 245 -3.47 -26.40 7.29
N GLU A 246 -2.77 -27.21 6.49
CA GLU A 246 -1.65 -26.73 5.67
C GLU A 246 -2.13 -25.80 4.56
N VAL A 247 -3.28 -26.11 3.95
CA VAL A 247 -3.92 -25.27 2.94
C VAL A 247 -4.33 -23.92 3.52
N ASP A 248 -4.96 -23.90 4.70
CA ASP A 248 -5.37 -22.68 5.40
C ASP A 248 -4.17 -21.77 5.73
N ASP A 249 -3.11 -22.33 6.35
CA ASP A 249 -1.90 -21.58 6.66
C ASP A 249 -1.21 -21.04 5.39
N MET A 250 -1.18 -21.84 4.32
CA MET A 250 -0.63 -21.43 3.04
C MET A 250 -1.40 -20.25 2.44
N ILE A 251 -2.73 -20.32 2.38
CA ILE A 251 -3.59 -19.26 1.85
C ILE A 251 -3.40 -17.97 2.67
N ARG A 252 -3.34 -18.08 4.00
CA ARG A 252 -3.11 -16.92 4.89
C ARG A 252 -1.76 -16.27 4.65
N LYS A 253 -0.69 -17.05 4.53
CA LYS A 253 0.66 -16.54 4.21
C LYS A 253 0.69 -15.82 2.86
N SER A 254 0.10 -16.42 1.82
CA SER A 254 0.03 -15.81 0.48
C SER A 254 -0.81 -14.53 0.47
N THR A 255 -1.96 -14.53 1.17
CA THR A 255 -2.83 -13.36 1.32
C THR A 255 -2.12 -12.24 2.08
N ASN A 256 -1.35 -12.58 3.12
CA ASN A 256 -0.53 -11.62 3.84
C ASN A 256 0.53 -10.97 2.94
N LEU A 257 1.15 -11.74 2.05
CA LEU A 257 2.09 -11.20 1.07
C LEU A 257 1.40 -10.29 0.05
N LEU A 258 0.19 -10.64 -0.40
CA LEU A 258 -0.63 -9.78 -1.25
C LEU A 258 -0.91 -8.43 -0.57
N LEU A 259 -1.36 -8.44 0.69
CA LEU A 259 -1.70 -7.24 1.44
C LEU A 259 -0.46 -6.39 1.73
N THR A 260 0.53 -6.95 2.41
CA THR A 260 1.69 -6.21 2.94
C THR A 260 2.68 -5.76 1.87
N ARG A 261 2.84 -6.52 0.78
CA ARG A 261 3.77 -6.20 -0.30
C ARG A 261 3.05 -5.55 -1.48
N THR A 262 2.05 -6.21 -2.03
CA THR A 262 1.50 -5.83 -3.34
C THR A 262 0.49 -4.68 -3.24
N LEU A 263 -0.51 -4.81 -2.37
CA LEU A 263 -1.52 -3.78 -2.14
C LEU A 263 -0.91 -2.55 -1.46
N SER A 264 -0.09 -2.76 -0.42
CA SER A 264 0.65 -1.67 0.25
C SER A 264 1.43 -0.80 -0.72
N ASN A 265 2.25 -1.41 -1.59
CA ASN A 265 3.00 -0.67 -2.61
C ASN A 265 2.08 0.08 -3.59
N SER A 266 0.95 -0.53 -3.96
CA SER A 266 -0.03 0.11 -4.86
C SER A 266 -0.66 1.34 -4.21
N LEU A 267 -1.00 1.28 -2.92
CA LEU A 267 -1.53 2.40 -2.16
C LEU A 267 -0.49 3.51 -1.98
N GLN A 268 0.74 3.17 -1.62
CA GLN A 268 1.83 4.14 -1.47
C GLN A 268 2.10 4.90 -2.78
N ASN A 269 2.04 4.21 -3.92
CA ASN A 269 2.21 4.83 -5.23
C ASN A 269 1.09 5.81 -5.60
N VAL A 270 -0.11 5.63 -5.04
CA VAL A 270 -1.25 6.55 -5.23
C VAL A 270 -1.14 7.73 -4.29
N ILE A 271 -0.89 7.47 -3.00
CA ILE A 271 -0.77 8.50 -1.96
C ILE A 271 0.35 9.49 -2.30
N LYS A 272 1.49 9.02 -2.79
CA LYS A 272 2.66 9.87 -3.11
C LYS A 272 2.61 10.51 -4.51
N ARG A 273 1.45 10.54 -5.17
CA ARG A 273 1.30 11.20 -6.48
C ARG A 273 1.41 12.71 -6.31
N LYS A 274 2.19 13.35 -7.17
CA LYS A 274 2.46 14.80 -7.11
C LYS A 274 1.22 15.69 -7.13
N ASN A 275 0.12 15.24 -7.73
CA ASN A 275 -1.09 16.03 -7.95
C ASN A 275 -2.33 15.40 -7.29
N ILE A 276 -2.15 14.62 -6.21
CA ILE A 276 -3.29 14.06 -5.50
C ILE A 276 -4.08 15.16 -4.78
N GLY A 277 -5.40 15.13 -4.90
CA GLY A 277 -6.27 16.10 -4.26
C GLY A 277 -6.44 15.83 -2.75
N LEU A 278 -6.65 16.88 -1.95
CA LEU A 278 -6.96 16.73 -0.52
C LEU A 278 -8.21 15.87 -0.27
N THR A 279 -9.24 16.03 -1.11
CA THR A 279 -10.47 15.23 -1.02
C THR A 279 -10.23 13.76 -1.37
N GLU A 280 -9.31 13.49 -2.30
CA GLU A 280 -8.93 12.12 -2.67
C GLU A 280 -8.18 11.45 -1.52
N LEU A 281 -7.23 12.15 -0.88
CA LEU A 281 -6.53 11.66 0.32
C LEU A 281 -7.50 11.36 1.47
N VAL A 282 -8.46 12.25 1.72
CA VAL A 282 -9.52 12.03 2.71
C VAL A 282 -10.31 10.76 2.39
N GLN A 283 -10.70 10.59 1.13
CA GLN A 283 -11.44 9.40 0.72
C GLN A 283 -10.60 8.12 0.84
N ILE A 284 -9.29 8.17 0.55
CA ILE A 284 -8.36 7.04 0.75
C ILE A 284 -8.31 6.64 2.23
N ILE A 285 -8.28 7.59 3.16
CA ILE A 285 -8.33 7.32 4.60
C ILE A 285 -9.63 6.60 4.99
N ILE A 286 -10.77 7.07 4.47
CA ILE A 286 -12.07 6.44 4.71
C ILE A 286 -12.08 5.01 4.13
N ASN A 287 -11.65 4.86 2.88
CA ASN A 287 -11.63 3.57 2.18
C ASN A 287 -10.75 2.53 2.88
N THR A 288 -9.54 2.92 3.28
CA THR A 288 -8.61 2.05 4.03
C THR A 288 -9.17 1.68 5.39
N THR A 289 -9.92 2.57 6.05
CA THR A 289 -10.61 2.26 7.32
C THR A 289 -11.71 1.21 7.15
N HIS A 290 -12.46 1.24 6.04
CA HIS A 290 -13.46 0.22 5.74
C HIS A 290 -12.81 -1.13 5.35
N LEU A 291 -11.73 -1.11 4.57
CA LEU A 291 -10.97 -2.33 4.25
C LEU A 291 -10.32 -2.95 5.50
N GLU A 292 -9.79 -2.13 6.41
CA GLU A 292 -9.28 -2.56 7.72
C GLU A 292 -10.35 -3.34 8.51
N LYS A 293 -11.56 -2.77 8.65
CA LYS A 293 -12.68 -3.44 9.32
C LYS A 293 -13.13 -4.73 8.62
N SER A 294 -12.92 -4.83 7.30
CA SER A 294 -13.32 -6.00 6.52
C SER A 294 -12.38 -7.20 6.65
N CYS A 295 -11.18 -7.02 7.21
CA CYS A 295 -10.18 -8.09 7.33
C CYS A 295 -10.69 -9.30 8.11
N LYS A 296 -11.55 -9.10 9.13
CA LYS A 296 -12.19 -10.20 9.86
C LYS A 296 -13.06 -11.09 8.96
N TYR A 297 -13.78 -10.50 7.99
CA TYR A 297 -14.60 -11.26 7.06
C TYR A 297 -13.75 -12.01 6.04
N LEU A 298 -12.55 -11.51 5.71
CA LEU A 298 -11.58 -12.26 4.91
C LEU A 298 -11.03 -13.46 5.69
N GLU A 299 -10.74 -13.29 6.98
CA GLU A 299 -10.30 -14.40 7.85
C GLU A 299 -11.38 -15.48 7.97
N GLU A 300 -12.63 -15.10 8.22
CA GLU A 300 -13.79 -15.99 8.24
C GLU A 300 -13.99 -16.68 6.89
N PHE A 301 -13.85 -15.93 5.79
CA PHE A 301 -13.95 -16.47 4.44
C PHE A 301 -12.90 -17.54 4.17
N ILE A 302 -11.63 -17.31 4.54
CA ILE A 302 -10.58 -18.33 4.41
C ILE A 302 -10.92 -19.57 5.24
N THR A 303 -11.31 -19.39 6.51
CA THR A 303 -11.71 -20.52 7.38
C THR A 303 -12.86 -21.34 6.79
N ASN A 304 -13.86 -20.67 6.21
CA ASN A 304 -15.03 -21.33 5.63
C ASN A 304 -14.69 -22.13 4.37
N ILE A 305 -13.83 -21.61 3.48
CA ILE A 305 -13.48 -22.33 2.24
C ILE A 305 -12.48 -23.47 2.48
N THR A 306 -11.69 -23.42 3.57
CA THR A 306 -10.73 -24.48 3.93
C THR A 306 -11.34 -25.54 4.86
N ASN A 307 -12.55 -25.31 5.38
CA ASN A 307 -13.24 -26.18 6.35
C ASN A 307 -12.42 -26.44 7.64
N VAL A 308 -11.58 -25.49 8.05
CA VAL A 308 -10.83 -25.58 9.31
C VAL A 308 -11.68 -25.06 10.46
N LEU A 309 -11.63 -25.72 11.63
CA LEU A 309 -12.37 -25.27 12.82
C LEU A 309 -11.78 -23.95 13.37
N PRO A 310 -12.61 -22.96 13.76
CA PRO A 310 -12.14 -21.67 14.27
C PRO A 310 -11.28 -21.74 15.54
N GLU A 311 -11.32 -22.84 16.29
CA GLU A 311 -10.70 -23.00 17.62
C GLU A 311 -9.25 -23.51 17.59
N THR A 312 -8.61 -23.69 16.43
CA THR A 312 -7.18 -23.97 16.38
C THR A 312 -6.36 -22.74 16.77
N VAL A 313 -5.81 -22.76 17.99
CA VAL A 313 -5.07 -21.69 18.71
C VAL A 313 -3.84 -21.12 17.94
N HIS A 314 -3.46 -21.69 16.79
CA HIS A 314 -2.28 -21.31 16.01
C HIS A 314 -2.55 -20.71 14.62
N THR A 315 -3.80 -20.37 14.31
CA THR A 315 -4.15 -19.86 12.97
C THR A 315 -3.53 -18.48 12.70
N THR A 316 -2.79 -18.35 11.59
CA THR A 316 -2.12 -17.09 11.22
C THR A 316 -3.14 -15.99 10.92
N LYS A 317 -3.10 -14.88 11.68
CA LYS A 317 -3.97 -13.72 11.40
C LYS A 317 -3.55 -12.96 10.15
N LEU A 318 -4.50 -12.27 9.53
CA LEU A 318 -4.19 -11.40 8.41
C LEU A 318 -3.55 -10.09 8.90
N TYR A 319 -2.44 -9.71 8.29
CA TYR A 319 -1.74 -8.44 8.48
C TYR A 319 -2.38 -7.29 7.67
N GLY A 320 -3.64 -7.45 7.25
CA GLY A 320 -4.40 -6.38 6.61
C GLY A 320 -4.55 -5.17 7.53
N THR A 321 -4.78 -5.39 8.82
CA THR A 321 -4.94 -4.32 9.81
C THR A 321 -3.71 -3.41 9.88
N THR A 322 -2.49 -3.97 9.92
CA THR A 322 -1.26 -3.16 9.93
C THR A 322 -1.05 -2.47 8.59
N THR A 323 -1.24 -3.19 7.49
CA THR A 323 -1.10 -2.63 6.12
C THR A 323 -1.97 -1.39 5.91
N PHE A 324 -3.26 -1.47 6.26
CA PHE A 324 -4.19 -0.36 6.07
C PHE A 324 -3.96 0.77 7.07
N LYS A 325 -3.49 0.46 8.28
CA LYS A 325 -3.02 1.48 9.23
C LYS A 325 -1.85 2.26 8.65
N ASP A 326 -0.84 1.60 8.10
CA ASP A 326 0.35 2.27 7.55
C ASP A 326 -0.01 3.14 6.34
N ALA A 327 -0.88 2.63 5.45
CA ALA A 327 -1.41 3.41 4.33
C ALA A 327 -2.21 4.64 4.81
N ARG A 328 -3.01 4.50 5.87
CA ARG A 328 -3.73 5.62 6.47
C ARG A 328 -2.78 6.68 7.02
N HIS A 329 -1.77 6.30 7.82
CA HIS A 329 -0.79 7.27 8.33
C HIS A 329 -0.05 8.00 7.20
N ALA A 330 0.34 7.29 6.14
CA ALA A 330 0.97 7.92 4.98
C ALA A 330 0.04 8.94 4.28
N ALA A 331 -1.25 8.63 4.17
CA ALA A 331 -2.24 9.57 3.63
C ALA A 331 -2.46 10.77 4.55
N GLU A 332 -2.45 10.58 5.88
CA GLU A 332 -2.55 11.66 6.86
C GLU A 332 -1.36 12.64 6.77
N GLU A 333 -0.14 12.12 6.68
CA GLU A 333 1.07 12.94 6.49
C GLU A 333 1.02 13.76 5.20
N GLU A 334 0.53 13.15 4.13
CA GLU A 334 0.38 13.80 2.83
C GLU A 334 -0.72 14.88 2.85
N ILE A 335 -1.78 14.71 3.66
CA ILE A 335 -2.78 15.77 3.90
C ILE A 335 -2.12 16.98 4.56
N TYR A 336 -1.32 16.78 5.61
CA TYR A 336 -0.65 17.89 6.29
C TYR A 336 0.29 18.64 5.35
N THR A 337 1.04 17.89 4.54
CA THR A 337 2.00 18.44 3.58
C THR A 337 1.29 19.23 2.48
N ASN A 338 0.25 18.68 1.85
CA ASN A 338 -0.51 19.37 0.81
C ASN A 338 -1.25 20.59 1.35
N LEU A 339 -1.79 20.51 2.56
CA LEU A 339 -2.49 21.63 3.19
C LEU A 339 -1.52 22.80 3.46
N ASN A 340 -0.32 22.51 3.99
CA ASN A 340 0.70 23.53 4.22
C ASN A 340 1.23 24.13 2.90
N GLN A 341 1.46 23.30 1.87
CA GLN A 341 1.83 23.79 0.54
C GLN A 341 0.75 24.69 -0.08
N LYS A 342 -0.53 24.37 0.14
CA LYS A 342 -1.64 25.22 -0.30
C LYS A 342 -1.66 26.55 0.44
N ILE A 343 -1.44 26.55 1.75
CA ILE A 343 -1.27 27.78 2.54
C ILE A 343 -0.13 28.62 1.94
N ASP A 344 1.03 28.02 1.68
CA ASP A 344 2.17 28.73 1.10
C ASP A 344 1.87 29.34 -0.28
N GLN A 345 1.11 28.64 -1.13
CA GLN A 345 0.65 29.16 -2.42
C GLN A 345 -0.22 30.42 -2.27
N PHE A 346 -1.10 30.46 -1.28
CA PHE A 346 -1.89 31.67 -0.99
C PHE A 346 -1.01 32.80 -0.43
N LEU A 347 -0.07 32.47 0.46
CA LEU A 347 0.83 33.46 1.07
C LEU A 347 1.78 34.10 0.04
N GLN A 348 2.13 33.39 -1.04
CA GLN A 348 2.90 33.97 -2.15
C GLN A 348 2.17 35.10 -2.89
N LEU A 349 0.84 35.22 -2.72
CA LEU A 349 0.04 36.32 -3.28
C LEU A 349 0.04 37.56 -2.38
N ALA A 350 0.68 37.50 -1.21
CA ALA A 350 0.75 38.61 -0.28
C ALA A 350 1.56 39.76 -0.89
N ASP A 351 0.90 40.91 -1.09
CA ASP A 351 1.51 42.12 -1.63
C ASP A 351 1.31 43.28 -0.62
N TYR A 352 2.10 43.23 0.45
CA TYR A 352 2.05 44.27 1.49
C TYR A 352 2.88 45.50 1.07
N ASP A 353 2.24 46.66 1.02
CA ASP A 353 2.95 47.94 1.04
C ASP A 353 3.41 48.26 2.47
N TRP A 354 4.59 47.78 2.83
CA TRP A 354 5.20 47.99 4.16
C TRP A 354 5.48 49.46 4.50
N MET A 355 5.34 50.37 3.53
CA MET A 355 5.58 51.80 3.67
C MET A 355 4.30 52.63 3.71
N THR A 356 3.13 52.01 3.59
CA THR A 356 1.86 52.75 3.61
C THR A 356 1.64 53.46 4.95
N GLY A 357 1.18 54.70 4.88
CA GLY A 357 0.72 55.46 6.06
C GLY A 357 -0.77 55.28 6.32
N ASP A 358 -1.51 54.77 5.34
CA ASP A 358 -2.96 54.67 5.36
C ASP A 358 -3.39 53.31 5.87
N LEU A 359 -4.41 53.31 6.72
CA LEU A 359 -5.05 52.10 7.21
C LEU A 359 -6.01 51.57 6.16
N GLY A 360 -5.84 50.31 5.75
CA GLY A 360 -6.90 49.60 5.07
C GLY A 360 -8.08 49.39 6.02
N ASN A 361 -9.29 49.37 5.47
CA ASN A 361 -10.52 49.16 6.23
C ASN A 361 -10.91 47.67 6.34
N LYS A 362 -10.16 46.76 5.71
CA LYS A 362 -10.47 45.33 5.60
C LYS A 362 -9.19 44.50 5.60
N ALA A 363 -9.30 43.23 5.95
CA ALA A 363 -8.24 42.25 5.76
C ALA A 363 -7.90 42.08 4.27
N SER A 364 -6.68 41.64 3.99
CA SER A 364 -6.14 41.42 2.66
C SER A 364 -6.89 40.29 1.93
N ASP A 365 -7.23 40.52 0.65
CA ASP A 365 -8.08 39.62 -0.13
C ASP A 365 -7.54 38.18 -0.20
N TYR A 366 -6.22 38.02 -0.38
CA TYR A 366 -5.56 36.70 -0.43
C TYR A 366 -5.80 35.88 0.84
N LEU A 367 -5.90 36.54 2.00
CA LEU A 367 -6.08 35.89 3.29
C LEU A 367 -7.54 35.51 3.51
N VAL A 368 -8.47 36.37 3.08
CA VAL A 368 -9.91 36.07 3.09
C VAL A 368 -10.18 34.82 2.24
N ASP A 369 -9.57 34.76 1.06
CA ASP A 369 -9.66 33.59 0.16
C ASP A 369 -9.02 32.35 0.79
N LEU A 370 -7.86 32.49 1.44
CA LEU A 370 -7.22 31.38 2.17
C LEU A 370 -8.12 30.85 3.30
N ILE A 371 -8.72 31.73 4.11
CA ILE A 371 -9.63 31.33 5.19
C ILE A 371 -10.89 30.65 4.63
N ALA A 372 -11.43 31.16 3.52
CA ALA A 372 -12.55 30.52 2.83
C ALA A 372 -12.19 29.11 2.34
N PHE A 373 -11.00 28.95 1.75
CA PHE A 373 -10.45 27.66 1.34
C PHE A 373 -10.29 26.70 2.54
N LEU A 374 -9.71 27.15 3.65
CA LEU A 374 -9.54 26.33 4.85
C LEU A 374 -10.88 25.91 5.44
N ARG A 375 -11.86 26.82 5.53
CA ARG A 375 -13.23 26.50 5.97
C ARG A 375 -13.88 25.43 5.09
N SER A 376 -13.79 25.59 3.76
CA SER A 376 -14.32 24.61 2.82
C SER A 376 -13.63 23.26 2.93
N THR A 377 -12.30 23.25 3.14
CA THR A 377 -11.50 22.03 3.26
C THR A 377 -11.83 21.27 4.56
N PHE A 378 -11.87 21.96 5.70
CA PHE A 378 -12.18 21.33 6.99
C PHE A 378 -13.63 20.86 7.11
N ALA A 379 -14.56 21.47 6.37
CA ALA A 379 -15.92 20.95 6.27
C ALA A 379 -15.95 19.53 5.68
N VAL A 380 -15.08 19.23 4.70
CA VAL A 380 -14.95 17.87 4.13
C VAL A 380 -14.28 16.91 5.12
N PHE A 381 -13.40 17.41 6.00
CA PHE A 381 -12.69 16.60 6.98
C PHE A 381 -13.59 16.10 8.13
N THR A 382 -14.85 16.53 8.20
CA THR A 382 -15.83 16.00 9.17
C THR A 382 -16.02 14.48 9.06
N HIS A 383 -15.71 13.89 7.91
CA HIS A 383 -15.75 12.45 7.69
C HIS A 383 -14.45 11.71 8.07
N LEU A 384 -13.39 12.44 8.45
CA LEU A 384 -12.15 11.85 8.98
C LEU A 384 -12.31 11.46 10.46
N PRO A 385 -11.47 10.54 10.97
CA PRO A 385 -11.35 10.34 12.41
C PRO A 385 -11.02 11.67 13.11
N GLY A 386 -11.73 12.00 14.20
CA GLY A 386 -11.65 13.32 14.83
C GLY A 386 -10.23 13.77 15.18
N LYS A 387 -9.35 12.86 15.60
CA LYS A 387 -7.94 13.16 15.88
C LYS A 387 -7.17 13.64 14.64
N VAL A 388 -7.45 13.07 13.48
CA VAL A 388 -6.76 13.41 12.22
C VAL A 388 -7.17 14.80 11.77
N ALA A 389 -8.48 15.08 11.77
CA ALA A 389 -8.99 16.40 11.40
C ALA A 389 -8.47 17.49 12.35
N GLN A 390 -8.41 17.20 13.66
CA GLN A 390 -7.83 18.11 14.66
C GLN A 390 -6.34 18.35 14.42
N THR A 391 -5.55 17.29 14.21
CA THR A 391 -4.11 17.44 13.93
C THR A 391 -3.88 18.22 12.63
N ALA A 392 -4.66 17.98 11.58
CA ALA A 392 -4.58 18.75 10.33
C ALA A 392 -4.88 20.24 10.55
N CYS A 393 -5.95 20.54 11.31
CA CYS A 393 -6.33 21.91 11.61
C CYS A 393 -5.29 22.62 12.47
N MET A 394 -4.76 21.96 13.50
CA MET A 394 -3.70 22.52 14.34
C MET A 394 -2.41 22.75 13.54
N SER A 395 -2.02 21.79 12.70
CA SER A 395 -0.87 21.91 11.78
C SER A 395 -1.02 23.13 10.89
N ALA A 396 -2.17 23.27 10.22
CA ALA A 396 -2.47 24.39 9.34
C ALA A 396 -2.44 25.75 10.05
N CYS A 397 -3.08 25.88 11.21
CA CYS A 397 -3.05 27.12 12.00
C CYS A 397 -1.64 27.48 12.45
N LYS A 398 -0.87 26.50 12.93
CA LYS A 398 0.52 26.72 13.35
C LYS A 398 1.42 27.11 12.17
N HIS A 399 1.26 26.44 11.02
CA HIS A 399 1.98 26.76 9.79
C HIS A 399 1.66 28.18 9.34
N LEU A 400 0.37 28.52 9.26
CA LEU A 400 -0.10 29.87 8.91
C LEU A 400 0.47 30.94 9.85
N ALA A 401 0.39 30.74 11.18
CA ALA A 401 0.94 31.68 12.15
C ALA A 401 2.47 31.85 11.99
N THR A 402 3.18 30.76 11.75
CA THR A 402 4.64 30.76 11.54
C THR A 402 5.01 31.48 10.25
N SER A 403 4.31 31.20 9.16
CA SER A 403 4.57 31.83 7.86
C SER A 403 4.23 33.32 7.86
N LEU A 404 3.16 33.73 8.54
CA LEU A 404 2.84 35.16 8.73
C LEU A 404 3.92 35.86 9.57
N MET A 405 4.41 35.24 10.64
CA MET A 405 5.54 35.74 11.41
C MET A 405 6.80 35.89 10.54
N GLN A 406 7.10 34.90 9.70
CA GLN A 406 8.24 34.94 8.79
C GLN A 406 8.10 36.07 7.76
N LEU A 407 6.94 36.22 7.15
CA LEU A 407 6.64 37.27 6.18
C LEU A 407 6.86 38.68 6.77
N LEU A 408 6.52 38.88 8.05
CA LEU A 408 6.81 40.14 8.77
C LEU A 408 8.32 40.37 9.02
N LEU A 409 9.09 39.30 9.15
CA LEU A 409 10.52 39.33 9.52
C LEU A 409 11.47 39.21 8.32
N GLU A 410 10.97 38.89 7.14
CA GLU A 410 11.74 38.64 5.92
C GLU A 410 12.78 39.73 5.62
N ALA A 411 13.95 39.33 5.13
CA ALA A 411 15.06 40.24 4.87
C ALA A 411 14.73 41.31 3.80
N GLU A 412 13.80 41.00 2.89
CA GLU A 412 13.32 41.91 1.85
C GLU A 412 12.51 43.08 2.43
N VAL A 413 11.82 42.85 3.55
CA VAL A 413 11.12 43.89 4.31
C VAL A 413 12.15 44.77 5.03
N ARG A 414 12.72 45.75 4.32
CA ARG A 414 13.76 46.64 4.87
C ARG A 414 13.22 47.72 5.79
N GLN A 415 11.98 48.14 5.57
CA GLN A 415 11.34 49.25 6.28
C GLN A 415 9.88 48.89 6.56
N LEU A 416 9.40 49.29 7.74
CA LEU A 416 8.05 49.00 8.20
C LEU A 416 7.45 50.24 8.87
N THR A 417 6.23 50.62 8.47
CA THR A 417 5.44 51.68 9.11
C THR A 417 4.45 51.11 10.12
N LEU A 418 3.96 51.96 11.04
CA LEU A 418 2.90 51.58 11.97
C LEU A 418 1.57 51.30 11.23
N GLY A 419 1.29 52.02 10.13
CA GLY A 419 0.09 51.79 9.32
C GLY A 419 0.09 50.40 8.67
N ALA A 420 1.20 49.99 8.06
CA ALA A 420 1.36 48.65 7.52
C ALA A 420 1.26 47.56 8.60
N LEU A 421 1.84 47.80 9.78
CA LEU A 421 1.73 46.86 10.90
C LEU A 421 0.28 46.73 11.41
N GLN A 422 -0.49 47.81 11.41
CA GLN A 422 -1.90 47.80 11.76
C GLN A 422 -2.75 47.08 10.71
N GLN A 423 -2.42 47.20 9.41
CA GLN A 423 -3.05 46.42 8.34
C GLN A 423 -2.77 44.91 8.52
N PHE A 424 -1.50 44.53 8.70
CA PHE A 424 -1.11 43.15 9.00
C PHE A 424 -1.80 42.61 10.27
N ASN A 425 -2.06 43.47 11.25
CA ASN A 425 -2.81 43.10 12.44
C ASN A 425 -4.30 42.81 12.17
N LEU A 426 -4.93 43.43 11.15
CA LEU A 426 -6.28 43.03 10.72
C LEU A 426 -6.26 41.61 10.17
N ASP A 427 -5.23 41.26 9.40
CA ASP A 427 -5.04 39.93 8.82
C ASP A 427 -4.87 38.85 9.90
N VAL A 428 -4.02 39.11 10.90
CA VAL A 428 -3.87 38.19 12.04
C VAL A 428 -5.17 38.03 12.83
N ARG A 429 -5.96 39.10 13.00
CA ARG A 429 -7.25 39.02 13.69
C ARG A 429 -8.27 38.14 12.96
N GLU A 430 -8.29 38.15 11.63
CA GLU A 430 -9.13 37.24 10.85
C GLU A 430 -8.69 35.78 11.04
N CYS A 431 -7.38 35.51 11.11
CA CYS A 431 -6.86 34.18 11.39
C CYS A 431 -7.25 33.70 12.80
N GLU A 432 -7.18 34.59 13.79
CA GLU A 432 -7.63 34.30 15.15
C GLU A 432 -9.13 34.04 15.20
N GLN A 433 -9.94 34.83 14.50
CA GLN A 433 -11.38 34.63 14.41
C GLN A 433 -11.74 33.29 13.75
N PHE A 434 -10.99 32.91 12.71
CA PHE A 434 -11.08 31.58 12.14
C PHE A 434 -10.76 30.49 13.18
N ALA A 435 -9.66 30.61 13.93
CA ALA A 435 -9.32 29.67 15.01
C ALA A 435 -10.40 29.61 16.11
N ARG A 436 -11.01 30.75 16.47
CA ARG A 436 -12.12 30.83 17.45
C ARG A 436 -13.39 30.15 16.96
N SER A 437 -13.63 30.12 15.65
CA SER A 437 -14.86 29.56 15.08
C SER A 437 -14.99 28.05 15.25
N GLY A 438 -13.93 27.37 15.70
CA GLY A 438 -13.93 25.91 15.88
C GLY A 438 -14.11 25.18 14.55
N PRO A 439 -13.19 25.37 13.58
CA PRO A 439 -13.33 24.83 12.21
C PRO A 439 -13.45 23.30 12.15
N VAL A 440 -12.99 22.60 13.18
CA VAL A 440 -13.13 21.15 13.36
C VAL A 440 -13.64 20.87 14.79
N PRO A 441 -14.58 19.92 14.99
CA PRO A 441 -15.09 19.60 16.32
C PRO A 441 -14.05 18.90 17.22
N GLY A 442 -14.21 19.08 18.54
CA GLY A 442 -13.48 18.34 19.58
C GLY A 442 -12.18 18.98 20.08
N PHE A 443 -11.89 20.23 19.71
CA PHE A 443 -10.91 21.05 20.43
C PHE A 443 -11.46 21.50 21.79
N GLN A 444 -10.59 21.62 22.80
CA GLN A 444 -10.90 22.39 24.00
C GLN A 444 -10.96 23.88 23.64
N GLU A 445 -11.75 24.66 24.38
CA GLU A 445 -11.85 26.11 24.18
C GLU A 445 -10.44 26.74 24.13
N ASP A 446 -10.28 27.71 23.24
CA ASP A 446 -9.04 28.48 23.01
C ASP A 446 -7.79 27.72 22.54
N THR A 447 -7.81 26.39 22.43
CA THR A 447 -6.61 25.60 22.07
C THR A 447 -6.04 26.00 20.70
N LEU A 448 -6.90 26.20 19.70
CA LEU A 448 -6.46 26.64 18.36
C LEU A 448 -5.90 28.08 18.36
N GLN A 449 -6.36 28.94 19.27
CA GLN A 449 -5.87 30.31 19.38
C GLN A 449 -4.41 30.35 19.86
N LEU A 450 -3.99 29.34 20.62
CA LEU A 450 -2.59 29.20 21.05
C LEU A 450 -1.62 29.06 19.88
N ALA A 451 -2.07 28.69 18.67
CA ALA A 451 -1.22 28.68 17.49
C ALA A 451 -0.76 30.09 17.08
N PHE A 452 -1.55 31.12 17.38
CA PHE A 452 -1.30 32.52 16.99
C PHE A 452 -0.76 33.38 18.14
N ILE A 453 -0.64 32.85 19.36
CA ILE A 453 -0.35 33.63 20.56
C ILE A 453 1.00 34.37 20.49
N ASP A 454 2.02 33.73 19.91
CA ASP A 454 3.36 34.31 19.75
C ASP A 454 3.30 35.56 18.85
N LEU A 455 2.55 35.47 17.74
CA LEU A 455 2.35 36.57 16.80
C LEU A 455 1.47 37.67 17.39
N ARG A 456 0.39 37.30 18.08
CA ARG A 456 -0.52 38.24 18.77
C ARG A 456 0.21 39.09 19.80
N GLN A 457 0.98 38.46 20.69
CA GLN A 457 1.73 39.16 21.72
C GLN A 457 2.80 40.08 21.12
N LEU A 458 3.48 39.66 20.05
CA LEU A 458 4.42 40.51 19.33
C LEU A 458 3.73 41.74 18.74
N LEU A 459 2.61 41.56 18.06
CA LEU A 459 1.85 42.68 17.48
C LEU A 459 1.31 43.64 18.56
N ASP A 460 0.80 43.12 19.67
CA ASP A 460 0.30 43.94 20.77
C ASP A 460 1.41 44.81 21.37
N LEU A 461 2.61 44.25 21.58
CA LEU A 461 3.76 44.99 22.10
C LEU A 461 4.09 46.19 21.22
N PHE A 462 4.10 46.01 19.90
CA PHE A 462 4.46 47.04 18.93
C PHE A 462 3.34 48.06 18.68
N ILE A 463 2.08 47.62 18.62
CA ILE A 463 0.93 48.49 18.37
C ILE A 463 0.60 49.33 19.61
N GLN A 464 0.65 48.74 20.81
CA GLN A 464 0.41 49.45 22.08
C GLN A 464 1.66 50.21 22.55
N TRP A 465 2.83 49.92 21.97
CA TRP A 465 4.12 50.49 22.35
C TRP A 465 4.50 50.23 23.82
N ASP A 466 4.16 49.05 24.33
CA ASP A 466 4.16 48.71 25.77
C ASP A 466 5.53 48.15 26.25
N TRP A 467 6.61 48.75 25.78
CA TRP A 467 7.98 48.29 26.03
C TRP A 467 8.40 48.37 27.49
N SER A 468 7.84 49.31 28.25
CA SER A 468 8.11 49.42 29.70
C SER A 468 7.67 48.17 30.45
N THR A 469 6.47 47.67 30.14
CA THR A 469 5.92 46.46 30.76
C THR A 469 6.68 45.22 30.30
N TYR A 470 6.97 45.12 29.00
CA TYR A 470 7.76 44.01 28.46
C TYR A 470 9.13 43.89 29.14
N LEU A 471 9.90 44.98 29.23
CA LEU A 471 11.25 44.96 29.79
C LEU A 471 11.28 44.77 31.31
N ALA A 472 10.28 45.28 32.04
CA ALA A 472 10.19 45.14 33.50
C ALA A 472 9.84 43.71 33.92
N ASP A 473 8.91 43.08 33.19
CA ASP A 473 8.39 41.75 33.55
C ASP A 473 9.12 40.62 32.79
N TYR A 474 10.09 40.95 31.94
CA TYR A 474 10.79 39.96 31.12
C TYR A 474 11.44 38.86 31.98
N GLY A 475 11.16 37.60 31.66
CA GLY A 475 11.65 36.43 32.39
C GLY A 475 10.79 36.02 33.60
N GLN A 476 9.74 36.78 33.95
CA GLN A 476 8.80 36.39 35.00
C GLN A 476 7.72 35.43 34.45
N PRO A 477 7.27 34.44 35.22
CA PRO A 477 6.28 33.45 34.76
C PRO A 477 4.89 34.03 34.44
N ASN A 478 4.54 35.18 35.02
CA ASN A 478 3.24 35.83 34.85
C ASN A 478 3.30 37.08 33.96
N CYS A 479 4.34 37.24 33.14
CA CYS A 479 4.48 38.43 32.29
C CYS A 479 3.47 38.45 31.13
N LYS A 480 2.99 39.66 30.78
CA LYS A 480 1.96 39.88 29.74
C LYS A 480 2.39 39.38 28.34
N TYR A 481 3.68 39.47 28.04
CA TYR A 481 4.28 39.18 26.73
C TYR A 481 5.24 37.99 26.80
N LEU A 482 4.87 36.94 27.54
CA LEU A 482 5.68 35.75 27.81
C LEU A 482 6.22 35.04 26.54
N ARG A 483 5.52 35.15 25.42
CA ARG A 483 5.84 34.48 24.16
C ARG A 483 6.67 35.31 23.20
N VAL A 484 6.92 36.58 23.52
CA VAL A 484 7.71 37.46 22.66
C VAL A 484 9.20 37.17 22.85
N ASN A 485 9.86 36.73 21.78
CA ASN A 485 11.30 36.53 21.77
C ASN A 485 12.05 37.86 21.58
N PRO A 486 13.04 38.22 22.42
CA PRO A 486 13.80 39.47 22.29
C PRO A 486 14.52 39.63 20.95
N VAL A 487 15.00 38.55 20.34
CA VAL A 487 15.67 38.57 19.03
C VAL A 487 14.67 38.96 17.95
N THR A 488 13.52 38.30 17.92
CA THR A 488 12.42 38.60 16.99
C THR A 488 11.92 40.04 17.15
N ALA A 489 11.72 40.48 18.39
CA ALA A 489 11.33 41.85 18.71
C ALA A 489 12.41 42.85 18.26
N LEU A 490 13.69 42.57 18.45
CA LEU A 490 14.76 43.44 17.99
C LEU A 490 14.78 43.55 16.45
N THR A 491 14.66 42.43 15.73
CA THR A 491 14.63 42.42 14.26
C THR A 491 13.49 43.28 13.72
N LEU A 492 12.29 43.16 14.29
CA LEU A 492 11.13 43.96 13.88
C LEU A 492 11.32 45.45 14.21
N LEU A 493 11.88 45.76 15.39
CA LEU A 493 12.16 47.13 15.82
C LEU A 493 13.18 47.82 14.91
N GLU A 494 14.19 47.10 14.42
CA GLU A 494 15.18 47.63 13.49
C GLU A 494 14.58 47.99 12.12
N LYS A 495 13.61 47.21 11.63
CA LYS A 495 12.87 47.53 10.40
C LYS A 495 12.05 48.81 10.54
N MET A 496 11.45 49.05 11.71
CA MET A 496 10.75 50.31 11.99
C MET A 496 11.71 51.51 12.17
N ARG A 497 12.94 51.26 12.60
CA ARG A 497 13.99 52.28 12.81
C ARG A 497 14.53 52.85 11.50
N ASP A 498 14.62 52.06 10.44
CA ASP A 498 15.20 52.55 9.18
C ASP A 498 14.22 53.43 8.38
N THR A 499 12.91 53.29 8.61
CA THR A 499 11.85 54.18 8.08
C THR A 499 12.02 55.62 8.57
N SER A 500 12.37 55.82 9.85
CA SER A 500 12.54 57.16 10.45
C SER A 500 13.86 57.83 10.04
N ARG A 501 14.91 57.06 9.70
CA ARG A 501 16.21 57.60 9.28
C ARG A 501 16.18 58.30 7.92
N LYS A 502 15.29 57.95 6.99
CA LYS A 502 15.14 58.69 5.71
C LYS A 502 14.39 60.02 5.88
N ASN A 503 13.47 60.10 6.85
CA ASN A 503 12.83 61.37 7.24
C ASN A 503 13.81 62.33 7.95
N ASN A 504 15.01 61.88 8.37
CA ASN A 504 15.99 62.72 9.08
C ASN A 504 16.51 63.93 8.31
N MET A 505 16.44 63.96 6.98
CA MET A 505 16.84 65.19 6.25
C MET A 505 15.91 66.37 6.56
N PHE A 506 14.68 66.13 7.03
CA PHE A 506 13.72 67.15 7.45
C PHE A 506 13.33 67.09 8.94
N ALA A 507 13.66 66.00 9.65
CA ALA A 507 13.33 65.82 11.08
C ALA A 507 14.11 66.72 12.05
N GLN A 508 15.16 67.42 11.60
CA GLN A 508 15.83 68.47 12.41
C GLN A 508 14.86 69.56 12.90
N PHE A 509 13.68 69.68 12.29
CA PHE A 509 12.68 70.70 12.59
C PHE A 509 11.44 70.18 13.36
N ARG A 510 11.35 68.89 13.73
CA ARG A 510 10.17 68.33 14.44
C ARG A 510 10.55 67.56 15.72
N LYS A 511 10.28 68.17 16.89
CA LYS A 511 10.59 67.64 18.23
C LYS A 511 10.03 66.23 18.50
N ASN A 512 8.81 65.94 18.04
CA ASN A 512 8.13 64.66 18.27
C ASN A 512 8.78 63.46 17.54
N GLU A 513 9.34 63.65 16.35
CA GLU A 513 10.04 62.57 15.62
C GLU A 513 11.37 62.22 16.27
N ARG A 514 12.07 63.23 16.81
CA ARG A 514 13.35 63.06 17.52
C ARG A 514 13.19 62.28 18.82
N ASP A 515 12.13 62.55 19.58
CA ASP A 515 11.87 61.86 20.84
C ASP A 515 11.41 60.41 20.60
N LYS A 516 10.63 60.16 19.54
CA LYS A 516 10.29 58.80 19.08
C LYS A 516 11.52 58.00 18.66
N GLN A 517 12.47 58.64 17.96
CA GLN A 517 13.70 57.97 17.54
C GLN A 517 14.60 57.60 18.73
N LYS A 518 14.76 58.50 19.70
CA LYS A 518 15.50 58.20 20.94
C LYS A 518 14.88 57.03 21.69
N LEU A 519 13.55 56.96 21.73
CA LEU A 519 12.83 55.87 22.39
C LEU A 519 13.11 54.52 21.71
N ILE A 520 13.07 54.48 20.36
CA ILE A 520 13.44 53.29 19.58
C ILE A 520 14.89 52.87 19.86
N ASP A 521 15.82 53.83 19.86
CA ASP A 521 17.25 53.55 20.08
C ASP A 521 17.52 53.03 21.51
N THR A 522 16.83 53.58 22.52
CA THR A 522 16.91 53.11 23.91
C THR A 522 16.38 51.68 24.04
N VAL A 523 15.20 51.39 23.48
CA VAL A 523 14.61 50.04 23.51
C VAL A 523 15.51 49.05 22.79
N ALA A 524 16.05 49.40 21.62
CA ALA A 524 16.96 48.53 20.87
C ALA A 524 18.24 48.22 21.67
N LYS A 525 18.79 49.19 22.40
CA LYS A 525 19.96 48.97 23.28
C LYS A 525 19.62 48.05 24.45
N GLN A 526 18.44 48.21 25.06
CA GLN A 526 17.98 47.35 26.15
C GLN A 526 17.72 45.91 25.68
N LEU A 527 17.10 45.73 24.51
CA LEU A 527 16.90 44.41 23.89
C LEU A 527 18.23 43.70 23.59
N ARG A 528 19.22 44.40 23.03
CA ARG A 528 20.56 43.83 22.81
C ARG A 528 21.23 43.42 24.13
N GLY A 529 21.04 44.22 25.18
CA GLY A 529 21.47 43.88 26.54
C GLY A 529 20.85 42.57 27.02
N LEU A 530 19.52 42.43 26.91
CA LEU A 530 18.78 41.22 27.28
C LEU A 530 19.23 39.97 26.49
N ILE A 531 19.46 40.11 25.19
CA ILE A 531 19.95 39.02 24.34
C ILE A 531 21.36 38.58 24.78
N SER A 532 22.25 39.53 25.06
CA SER A 532 23.61 39.22 25.53
C SER A 532 23.64 38.53 26.90
N SER A 533 22.74 38.91 27.82
CA SER A 533 22.62 38.27 29.13
C SER A 533 22.02 36.86 29.09
N HIS A 534 21.28 36.52 28.03
CA HIS A 534 20.68 35.18 27.86
C HIS A 534 21.60 34.19 27.16
N HIS A 535 22.61 34.66 26.43
CA HIS A 535 23.64 33.83 25.77
C HIS A 535 24.91 33.66 26.62
N SER A 536 24.95 34.27 27.80
CA SER A 536 25.94 34.05 28.86
C SER A 536 25.43 32.98 29.81
#